data_AF-A0A7S3LXV6-F1
#
_entry.id   AF-A0A7S3LXV6-F1
#
_cell.length_a   1.000
_cell.length_b   1.000
_cell.length_c   1.000
_cell.angle_alpha   90.00
_cell.angle_beta   90.00
_cell.angle_gamma   90.00
#
_symmetry.space_group_name_H-M   'P 1'
#
loop_
_entity.id
_entity.type
_entity.pdbx_description
1 polymer ?
#
loop_
_entity_poly.entity_id
_entity_poly.type
_entity_poly.pdbx_seq_one_letter_code
_entity_poly.pdbx_strand_id
1 'polypeptide(L)'
;GSQWMMKTTPSLSVYQDNPENAGEGLKPLLDFAAGKNLPSESTFFYLGATEIFRELPADVVSKMLVAVNETVKTYPFQVSSDSVQVITGQQEGIYGWVALNQLMLAFSAGCLQNCYGGLDLGSGSAEITFLGDHIPPASYDFPFTWGAETFHAYTHSFGGVGYILGLQNINLTLISSTAATTIPHPCFLNGFNSTWSYQGNDYNFVGTGSFDACLNLVKEVMKVDAPCPTPPCSFDGAYQPPLRGKYAALSNFRDVEQFLEGGNSGDNDHSVGYLQKHGSDFCTMSWSDALAQYGKDYDEDELSQYCYGSSLTYGLLKGYGFDDSDHVIYEKKVNGIKWSWTLGMSVQKLRERYEPEP
;
A
#
# COMPACT_ATOMS: atom_id res chain seq x y z
N GLY A 1 -6.93 20.89 -2.49
CA GLY A 1 -6.92 19.49 -2.02
C GLY A 1 -6.94 19.39 -0.50
N SER A 2 -5.92 19.90 0.19
CA SER A 2 -5.74 19.73 1.66
C SER A 2 -6.94 20.14 2.52
N GLN A 3 -7.69 21.16 2.11
CA GLN A 3 -8.90 21.59 2.83
C GLN A 3 -10.01 20.52 2.93
N TRP A 4 -9.92 19.42 2.17
CA TRP A 4 -10.88 18.32 2.15
C TRP A 4 -10.33 17.01 2.75
N MET A 5 -9.12 17.02 3.29
CA MET A 5 -8.45 15.81 3.78
C MET A 5 -7.98 16.01 5.22
N MET A 6 -8.27 15.04 6.08
CA MET A 6 -7.74 14.94 7.43
C MET A 6 -7.28 13.50 7.66
N LYS A 7 -6.18 13.35 8.40
CA LYS A 7 -5.67 12.06 8.86
C LYS A 7 -5.53 12.13 10.37
N THR A 8 -5.85 11.04 11.04
CA THR A 8 -5.62 10.84 12.47
C THR A 8 -4.71 9.63 12.68
N THR A 9 -4.00 9.65 13.80
CA THR A 9 -3.23 8.52 14.32
C THR A 9 -3.54 8.39 15.81
N PRO A 10 -3.54 7.18 16.38
CA PRO A 10 -3.20 5.89 15.76
C PRO A 10 -4.32 5.33 14.85
N SER A 11 -4.03 4.22 14.17
CA SER A 11 -4.99 3.44 13.38
C SER A 11 -6.17 2.94 14.23
N LEU A 12 -7.33 2.68 13.62
CA LEU A 12 -8.48 2.06 14.30
C LEU A 12 -8.17 0.67 14.89
N SER A 13 -7.13 -0.03 14.39
CA SER A 13 -6.74 -1.35 14.90
C SER A 13 -6.30 -1.34 16.37
N VAL A 14 -5.94 -0.18 16.95
CA VAL A 14 -5.62 -0.09 18.38
C VAL A 14 -6.79 -0.43 19.30
N TYR A 15 -8.02 -0.39 18.77
CA TYR A 15 -9.22 -0.75 19.52
C TYR A 15 -9.50 -2.26 19.49
N GLN A 16 -8.60 -3.11 18.98
CA GLN A 16 -8.80 -4.57 18.95
C GLN A 16 -9.09 -5.18 20.34
N ASP A 17 -8.49 -4.61 21.40
CA ASP A 17 -8.70 -5.07 22.78
C ASP A 17 -9.97 -4.46 23.42
N ASN A 18 -10.56 -3.44 22.81
CA ASN A 18 -11.77 -2.74 23.27
C ASN A 18 -12.66 -2.35 22.06
N PRO A 19 -13.16 -3.33 21.30
CA PRO A 19 -13.73 -3.10 19.98
C PRO A 19 -15.00 -2.25 19.99
N GLU A 20 -15.75 -2.23 21.10
CA GLU A 20 -16.94 -1.39 21.28
C GLU A 20 -16.61 0.12 21.24
N ASN A 21 -15.35 0.51 21.47
CA ASN A 21 -14.90 1.90 21.47
C ASN A 21 -14.34 2.36 20.11
N ALA A 22 -14.31 1.49 19.09
CA ALA A 22 -13.70 1.81 17.79
C ALA A 22 -14.32 3.05 17.13
N GLY A 23 -15.60 3.33 17.38
CA GLY A 23 -16.29 4.53 16.90
C GLY A 23 -15.65 5.85 17.38
N GLU A 24 -15.08 5.87 18.58
CA GLU A 24 -14.44 7.07 19.15
C GLU A 24 -13.25 7.53 18.30
N GLY A 25 -12.49 6.60 17.74
CA GLY A 25 -11.34 6.90 16.88
C GLY A 25 -11.73 7.62 15.57
N LEU A 26 -12.99 7.52 15.16
CA LEU A 26 -13.49 8.10 13.91
C LEU A 26 -14.11 9.50 14.11
N LYS A 27 -14.55 9.84 15.33
CA LYS A 27 -15.24 11.12 15.60
C LYS A 27 -14.49 12.36 15.10
N PRO A 28 -13.16 12.52 15.31
CA PRO A 28 -12.47 13.70 14.81
C PRO A 28 -12.55 13.86 13.28
N LEU A 29 -12.54 12.75 12.54
CA LEU A 29 -12.66 12.75 11.08
C LEU A 29 -14.10 13.06 10.65
N LEU A 30 -15.09 12.54 11.36
CA LEU A 30 -16.50 12.81 11.11
C LEU A 30 -16.87 14.27 11.43
N ASP A 31 -16.36 14.81 12.54
CA ASP A 31 -16.52 16.22 12.92
C ASP A 31 -15.92 17.15 11.86
N PHE A 32 -14.71 16.84 11.39
CA PHE A 32 -14.06 17.58 10.31
C PHE A 32 -14.88 17.56 9.01
N ALA A 33 -15.40 16.39 8.63
CA ALA A 33 -16.21 16.23 7.43
C ALA A 33 -17.58 16.94 7.57
N ALA A 34 -18.24 16.84 8.71
CA ALA A 34 -19.52 17.49 8.98
C ALA A 34 -19.38 19.02 9.00
N GLY A 35 -18.25 19.52 9.52
CA GLY A 35 -17.89 20.94 9.49
C GLY A 35 -17.73 21.54 8.08
N LYS A 36 -17.72 20.73 7.02
CA LYS A 36 -17.76 21.22 5.63
C LYS A 36 -19.12 21.70 5.17
N ASN A 37 -20.18 21.50 5.97
CA ASN A 37 -21.55 21.95 5.69
C ASN A 37 -22.05 21.52 4.30
N LEU A 38 -21.78 20.27 3.91
CA LEU A 38 -22.30 19.68 2.69
C LEU A 38 -23.81 19.36 2.84
N PRO A 39 -24.60 19.33 1.75
CA PRO A 39 -26.01 18.95 1.83
C PRO A 39 -26.17 17.48 2.27
N SER A 40 -26.90 17.24 3.36
CA SER A 40 -27.08 15.91 3.96
C SER A 40 -27.70 14.89 3.01
N GLU A 41 -28.69 15.30 2.22
CA GLU A 41 -29.44 14.42 1.30
C GLU A 41 -28.61 13.90 0.13
N SER A 42 -27.44 14.51 -0.14
CA SER A 42 -26.57 14.17 -1.26
C SER A 42 -25.14 13.83 -0.85
N THR A 43 -24.89 13.60 0.45
CA THR A 43 -23.56 13.30 0.97
C THR A 43 -23.54 11.90 1.57
N PHE A 44 -22.91 10.96 0.90
CA PHE A 44 -22.82 9.56 1.31
C PHE A 44 -21.50 9.27 2.03
N PHE A 45 -21.56 8.50 3.11
CA PHE A 45 -20.38 8.06 3.84
C PHE A 45 -19.97 6.65 3.43
N TYR A 46 -18.66 6.47 3.24
CA TYR A 46 -18.04 5.17 3.01
C TYR A 46 -16.73 5.05 3.80
N LEU A 47 -16.53 3.88 4.42
CA LEU A 47 -15.31 3.47 5.11
C LEU A 47 -14.94 2.06 4.64
N GLY A 48 -13.74 1.94 4.11
CA GLY A 48 -13.08 0.66 3.83
C GLY A 48 -11.93 0.45 4.80
N ALA A 49 -12.01 -0.55 5.65
CA ALA A 49 -10.88 -1.03 6.45
C ALA A 49 -10.06 -2.04 5.62
N THR A 50 -8.74 -1.98 5.71
CA THR A 50 -7.81 -2.69 4.83
C THR A 50 -7.09 -3.82 5.58
N GLU A 51 -5.89 -4.21 5.14
CA GLU A 51 -5.19 -5.45 5.51
C GLU A 51 -5.22 -5.81 6.99
N ILE A 52 -4.90 -4.88 7.90
CA ILE A 52 -4.88 -5.19 9.35
C ILE A 52 -6.22 -5.73 9.85
N PHE A 53 -7.35 -5.23 9.33
CA PHE A 53 -8.67 -5.73 9.72
C PHE A 53 -9.00 -7.10 9.12
N ARG A 54 -8.31 -7.53 8.05
CA ARG A 54 -8.45 -8.89 7.50
C ARG A 54 -7.76 -9.94 8.38
N GLU A 55 -6.73 -9.52 9.13
CA GLU A 55 -5.94 -10.39 10.01
C GLU A 55 -6.54 -10.53 11.43
N LEU A 56 -7.37 -9.57 11.86
CA LEU A 56 -7.99 -9.60 13.18
C LEU A 56 -9.04 -10.72 13.32
N PRO A 57 -9.29 -11.23 14.54
CA PRO A 57 -10.37 -12.19 14.79
C PRO A 57 -11.73 -11.67 14.32
N ALA A 58 -12.50 -12.52 13.65
CA ALA A 58 -13.76 -12.12 13.01
C ALA A 58 -14.78 -11.51 13.97
N ASP A 59 -14.82 -11.96 15.23
CA ASP A 59 -15.71 -11.41 16.25
C ASP A 59 -15.27 -10.01 16.70
N VAL A 60 -13.97 -9.76 16.79
CA VAL A 60 -13.39 -8.44 17.08
C VAL A 60 -13.74 -7.46 15.96
N VAL A 61 -13.47 -7.85 14.70
CA VAL A 61 -13.79 -7.04 13.52
C VAL A 61 -15.29 -6.70 13.47
N SER A 62 -16.16 -7.70 13.67
CA SER A 62 -17.61 -7.48 13.65
C SER A 62 -18.04 -6.45 14.70
N LYS A 63 -17.51 -6.52 15.92
CA LYS A 63 -17.82 -5.55 16.98
C LYS A 63 -17.34 -4.14 16.64
N MET A 64 -16.12 -4.02 16.09
CA MET A 64 -15.55 -2.74 15.67
C MET A 64 -16.38 -2.09 14.57
N LEU A 65 -16.75 -2.84 13.52
CA LEU A 65 -17.57 -2.32 12.43
C LEU A 65 -18.96 -1.88 12.90
N VAL A 66 -19.57 -2.62 13.84
CA VAL A 66 -20.85 -2.22 14.45
C VAL A 66 -20.69 -0.89 15.20
N ALA A 67 -19.68 -0.76 16.06
CA ALA A 67 -19.43 0.47 16.81
C ALA A 67 -19.17 1.67 15.90
N VAL A 68 -18.40 1.47 14.83
CA VAL A 68 -18.15 2.49 13.79
C VAL A 68 -19.45 2.87 13.09
N ASN A 69 -20.22 1.89 12.62
CA ASN A 69 -21.47 2.13 11.90
C ASN A 69 -22.50 2.89 12.74
N GLU A 70 -22.67 2.53 14.03
CA GLU A 70 -23.56 3.26 14.94
C GLU A 70 -23.08 4.69 15.19
N THR A 71 -21.76 4.91 15.25
CA THR A 71 -21.20 6.27 15.39
C THR A 71 -21.45 7.10 14.13
N VAL A 72 -21.21 6.56 12.93
CA VAL A 72 -21.42 7.32 11.68
C VAL A 72 -22.88 7.73 11.53
N LYS A 73 -23.85 6.91 11.95
CA LYS A 73 -25.28 7.23 11.91
C LYS A 73 -25.68 8.46 12.74
N THR A 74 -24.84 8.92 13.67
CA THR A 74 -25.10 10.15 14.43
C THR A 74 -24.68 11.43 13.69
N TYR A 75 -24.10 11.31 12.50
CA TYR A 75 -23.62 12.42 11.67
C TYR A 75 -24.53 12.66 10.46
N PRO A 76 -24.49 13.86 9.84
CA PRO A 76 -25.40 14.24 8.75
C PRO A 76 -24.98 13.66 7.38
N PHE A 77 -24.72 12.35 7.33
CA PHE A 77 -24.35 11.63 6.11
C PHE A 77 -25.35 10.49 5.82
N GLN A 78 -25.53 10.18 4.55
CA GLN A 78 -26.26 9.01 4.11
C GLN A 78 -25.40 7.76 4.29
N VAL A 79 -25.95 6.75 4.96
CA VAL A 79 -25.28 5.48 5.28
C VAL A 79 -26.15 4.33 4.80
N SER A 80 -25.58 3.39 4.06
CA SER A 80 -26.20 2.14 3.62
C SER A 80 -25.49 0.94 4.24
N SER A 81 -26.01 -0.27 4.02
CA SER A 81 -25.43 -1.51 4.59
C SER A 81 -24.01 -1.79 4.11
N ASP A 82 -23.59 -1.21 2.99
CA ASP A 82 -22.24 -1.32 2.42
C ASP A 82 -21.34 -0.10 2.72
N SER A 83 -21.80 0.84 3.56
CA SER A 83 -21.03 2.04 3.90
C SER A 83 -19.82 1.75 4.78
N VAL A 84 -19.86 0.73 5.63
CA VAL A 84 -18.78 0.42 6.57
C VAL A 84 -18.41 -1.05 6.40
N GLN A 85 -17.23 -1.33 5.85
CA GLN A 85 -16.81 -2.68 5.52
C GLN A 85 -15.30 -2.88 5.61
N VAL A 86 -14.87 -4.13 5.78
CA VAL A 86 -13.50 -4.53 5.42
C VAL A 86 -13.48 -4.77 3.92
N ILE A 87 -12.67 -4.01 3.19
CA ILE A 87 -12.51 -4.23 1.75
C ILE A 87 -11.49 -5.34 1.52
N THR A 88 -11.68 -6.16 0.49
CA THR A 88 -10.68 -7.16 0.07
C THR A 88 -9.46 -6.46 -0.55
N GLY A 89 -8.33 -7.16 -0.62
CA GLY A 89 -7.13 -6.58 -1.24
C GLY A 89 -7.31 -6.33 -2.73
N GLN A 90 -8.12 -7.17 -3.38
CA GLN A 90 -8.52 -6.97 -4.77
C GLN A 90 -9.39 -5.72 -4.93
N GLN A 91 -10.32 -5.46 -4.00
CA GLN A 91 -11.10 -4.22 -4.00
C GLN A 91 -10.19 -3.00 -3.84
N GLU A 92 -9.24 -3.04 -2.90
CA GLU A 92 -8.26 -1.97 -2.71
C GLU A 92 -7.45 -1.71 -3.98
N GLY A 93 -6.93 -2.76 -4.61
CA GLY A 93 -6.20 -2.68 -5.88
C GLY A 93 -7.05 -2.13 -7.03
N ILE A 94 -8.25 -2.67 -7.26
CA ILE A 94 -9.10 -2.21 -8.38
C ILE A 94 -9.58 -0.77 -8.18
N TYR A 95 -9.91 -0.36 -6.95
CA TYR A 95 -10.28 1.02 -6.69
C TYR A 95 -9.09 1.96 -6.91
N GLY A 96 -7.89 1.56 -6.50
CA GLY A 96 -6.66 2.30 -6.82
C GLY A 96 -6.46 2.45 -8.33
N TRP A 97 -6.66 1.37 -9.08
CA TRP A 97 -6.50 1.33 -10.54
C TRP A 97 -7.54 2.15 -11.31
N VAL A 98 -8.81 2.12 -10.88
CA VAL A 98 -9.88 2.95 -11.45
C VAL A 98 -9.56 4.43 -11.23
N ALA A 99 -9.12 4.80 -10.02
CA ALA A 99 -8.72 6.18 -9.73
C ALA A 99 -7.56 6.62 -10.64
N LEU A 100 -6.52 5.79 -10.78
CA LEU A 100 -5.37 6.07 -11.65
C LEU A 100 -5.81 6.35 -13.08
N ASN A 101 -6.55 5.41 -13.68
CA ASN A 101 -6.87 5.47 -15.09
C ASN A 101 -7.93 6.54 -15.42
N GLN A 102 -8.78 6.88 -14.46
CA GLN A 102 -9.65 8.05 -14.58
C GLN A 102 -8.83 9.35 -14.57
N LEU A 103 -7.88 9.50 -13.63
CA LEU A 103 -7.07 10.71 -13.52
C LEU A 103 -6.10 10.89 -14.69
N MET A 104 -5.59 9.78 -15.24
CA MET A 104 -4.74 9.75 -16.44
C MET A 104 -5.54 9.93 -17.75
N LEU A 105 -6.87 10.01 -17.68
CA LEU A 105 -7.79 10.04 -18.84
C LEU A 105 -7.65 8.82 -19.76
N ALA A 106 -7.12 7.72 -19.25
CA ALA A 106 -6.86 6.51 -20.02
C ALA A 106 -8.14 5.81 -20.47
N PHE A 107 -9.20 5.85 -19.65
CA PHE A 107 -10.51 5.34 -20.05
C PHE A 107 -11.05 6.06 -21.29
N SER A 108 -11.00 7.39 -21.30
CA SER A 108 -11.43 8.22 -22.45
C SER A 108 -10.55 8.06 -23.68
N ALA A 109 -9.28 7.67 -23.51
CA ALA A 109 -8.34 7.43 -24.60
C ALA A 109 -8.42 6.00 -25.18
N GLY A 110 -9.27 5.12 -24.65
CA GLY A 110 -9.34 3.71 -25.02
C GLY A 110 -8.44 2.85 -24.13
N CYS A 111 -9.04 2.30 -23.07
CA CYS A 111 -8.32 1.65 -21.97
C CYS A 111 -7.56 0.38 -22.39
N LEU A 112 -8.07 -0.40 -23.34
CA LEU A 112 -7.43 -1.65 -23.80
C LEU A 112 -5.98 -1.47 -24.28
N GLN A 113 -5.61 -0.27 -24.74
CA GLN A 113 -4.25 0.04 -25.18
C GLN A 113 -3.53 1.06 -24.28
N ASN A 114 -4.28 1.92 -23.59
CA ASN A 114 -3.73 3.10 -22.94
C ASN A 114 -3.83 3.07 -21.40
N CYS A 115 -4.50 2.07 -20.81
CA CYS A 115 -4.56 1.98 -19.36
C CYS A 115 -3.20 1.64 -18.76
N TYR A 116 -2.91 2.33 -17.66
CA TYR A 116 -1.75 2.10 -16.83
C TYR A 116 -2.03 0.94 -15.89
N GLY A 117 -1.03 0.12 -15.61
CA GLY A 117 -1.01 -0.71 -14.41
C GLY A 117 -0.80 0.14 -13.16
N GLY A 118 -1.45 -0.24 -12.07
CA GLY A 118 -1.33 0.43 -10.78
C GLY A 118 -0.63 -0.47 -9.76
N LEU A 119 0.33 0.10 -9.04
CA LEU A 119 1.06 -0.54 -7.94
C LEU A 119 0.82 0.26 -6.66
N ASP A 120 0.29 -0.36 -5.61
CA ASP A 120 0.15 0.25 -4.28
C ASP A 120 1.03 -0.50 -3.28
N LEU A 121 1.71 0.25 -2.41
CA LEU A 121 2.43 -0.32 -1.28
C LEU A 121 1.91 0.32 -0.01
N GLY A 122 0.95 -0.36 0.60
CA GLY A 122 0.41 -0.03 1.91
C GLY A 122 1.36 -0.44 3.05
N SER A 123 0.90 -0.26 4.28
CA SER A 123 1.66 -0.69 5.47
C SER A 123 1.60 -2.20 5.68
N GLY A 124 0.51 -2.86 5.30
CA GLY A 124 0.30 -4.30 5.51
C GLY A 124 0.43 -5.16 4.26
N SER A 125 0.03 -4.61 3.11
CA SER A 125 -0.01 -5.32 1.85
C SER A 125 0.62 -4.52 0.70
N ALA A 126 0.85 -5.21 -0.41
CA ALA A 126 1.21 -4.61 -1.69
C ALA A 126 0.25 -5.08 -2.79
N GLU A 127 -0.29 -4.15 -3.56
CA GLU A 127 -1.28 -4.41 -4.61
C GLU A 127 -0.69 -4.19 -6.00
N ILE A 128 -1.08 -5.04 -6.94
CA ILE A 128 -0.84 -4.86 -8.38
C ILE A 128 -2.15 -5.07 -9.13
N THR A 129 -2.49 -4.14 -10.01
CA THR A 129 -3.70 -4.22 -10.85
C THR A 129 -3.43 -3.71 -12.25
N PHE A 130 -3.79 -4.47 -13.30
CA PHE A 130 -3.62 -4.06 -14.69
C PHE A 130 -4.49 -4.89 -15.66
N LEU A 131 -4.60 -4.43 -16.91
CA LEU A 131 -5.23 -5.20 -17.99
C LEU A 131 -4.19 -6.09 -18.68
N GLY A 132 -4.39 -7.40 -18.60
CA GLY A 132 -3.61 -8.38 -19.36
C GLY A 132 -4.19 -8.67 -20.74
N ASP A 133 -3.51 -9.52 -21.50
CA ASP A 133 -3.95 -9.97 -22.84
C ASP A 133 -5.15 -10.92 -22.80
N HIS A 134 -5.35 -11.58 -21.67
CA HIS A 134 -6.36 -12.61 -21.47
C HIS A 134 -7.07 -12.40 -20.15
N ILE A 135 -8.31 -12.88 -20.06
CA ILE A 135 -9.08 -12.88 -18.81
C ILE A 135 -8.32 -13.74 -17.78
N PRO A 136 -7.98 -13.20 -16.60
CA PRO A 136 -7.33 -13.95 -15.55
C PRO A 136 -8.20 -15.12 -15.02
N PRO A 137 -7.62 -16.09 -14.30
CA PRO A 137 -8.41 -17.01 -13.50
C PRO A 137 -9.32 -16.26 -12.54
N ALA A 138 -10.49 -16.81 -12.22
CA ALA A 138 -11.54 -16.12 -11.46
C ALA A 138 -11.08 -15.55 -10.10
N SER A 139 -10.09 -16.16 -9.44
CA SER A 139 -9.53 -15.66 -8.19
C SER A 139 -8.64 -14.42 -8.33
N TYR A 140 -8.30 -14.02 -9.57
CA TYR A 140 -7.47 -12.87 -9.91
C TYR A 140 -8.18 -11.89 -10.86
N ASP A 141 -9.36 -12.27 -11.37
CA ASP A 141 -10.15 -11.46 -12.29
C ASP A 141 -11.10 -10.55 -11.52
N PHE A 142 -11.09 -9.27 -11.87
CA PHE A 142 -12.08 -8.30 -11.42
C PHE A 142 -12.83 -7.72 -12.63
N PRO A 143 -14.07 -8.17 -12.89
CA PRO A 143 -14.89 -7.59 -13.94
C PRO A 143 -15.37 -6.20 -13.53
N PHE A 144 -15.25 -5.24 -14.43
CA PHE A 144 -15.62 -3.85 -14.19
C PHE A 144 -16.15 -3.20 -15.46
N THR A 145 -17.30 -2.55 -15.36
CA THR A 145 -17.95 -1.86 -16.49
C THR A 145 -17.67 -0.36 -16.44
N TRP A 146 -17.14 0.20 -17.52
CA TRP A 146 -16.96 1.65 -17.71
C TRP A 146 -17.62 2.11 -19.00
N GLY A 147 -18.68 2.91 -18.88
CA GLY A 147 -19.53 3.24 -20.02
C GLY A 147 -20.20 1.99 -20.59
N ALA A 148 -19.98 1.72 -21.89
CA ALA A 148 -20.52 0.55 -22.58
C ALA A 148 -19.55 -0.65 -22.64
N GLU A 149 -18.36 -0.52 -22.05
CA GLU A 149 -17.31 -1.55 -22.11
C GLU A 149 -17.17 -2.24 -20.75
N THR A 150 -17.02 -3.57 -20.78
CA THR A 150 -16.66 -4.37 -19.61
C THR A 150 -15.21 -4.84 -19.74
N PHE A 151 -14.41 -4.55 -18.72
CA PHE A 151 -13.02 -4.93 -18.60
C PHE A 151 -12.86 -6.05 -17.59
N HIS A 152 -11.83 -6.87 -17.80
CA HIS A 152 -11.43 -7.94 -16.90
C HIS A 152 -10.01 -7.64 -16.41
N ALA A 153 -9.90 -6.95 -15.28
CA ALA A 153 -8.62 -6.54 -14.73
C ALA A 153 -8.02 -7.66 -13.90
N TYR A 154 -6.74 -7.94 -14.13
CA TYR A 154 -5.95 -8.69 -13.16
C TYR A 154 -5.76 -7.83 -11.92
N THR A 155 -6.08 -8.38 -10.75
CA THR A 155 -5.80 -7.73 -9.48
C THR A 155 -5.39 -8.75 -8.42
N HIS A 156 -4.33 -8.42 -7.70
CA HIS A 156 -3.87 -9.20 -6.56
C HIS A 156 -3.30 -8.30 -5.47
N SER A 157 -3.43 -8.76 -4.23
CA SER A 157 -2.92 -8.11 -3.03
C SER A 157 -2.11 -9.14 -2.27
N PHE A 158 -0.85 -8.80 -2.01
CA PHE A 158 0.09 -9.61 -1.27
C PHE A 158 0.10 -9.14 0.18
N GLY A 159 -0.55 -9.89 1.06
CA GLY A 159 -0.54 -9.64 2.50
C GLY A 159 0.81 -9.94 3.15
N GLY A 160 1.14 -9.26 4.24
CA GLY A 160 2.37 -9.47 5.00
C GLY A 160 3.66 -8.94 4.36
N VAL A 161 3.62 -8.43 3.13
CA VAL A 161 4.77 -7.80 2.44
C VAL A 161 4.68 -6.27 2.40
N GLY A 162 3.62 -5.67 2.96
CA GLY A 162 3.50 -4.22 3.04
C GLY A 162 4.63 -3.58 3.85
N TYR A 163 4.79 -2.27 3.73
CA TYR A 163 5.98 -1.57 4.23
C TYR A 163 6.29 -1.88 5.72
N ILE A 164 5.28 -1.85 6.60
CA ILE A 164 5.50 -2.10 8.03
C ILE A 164 5.50 -3.59 8.36
N LEU A 165 4.53 -4.36 7.83
CA LEU A 165 4.44 -5.79 8.14
C LEU A 165 5.60 -6.60 7.55
N GLY A 166 6.13 -6.19 6.39
CA GLY A 166 7.31 -6.79 5.80
C GLY A 166 8.54 -6.65 6.69
N LEU A 167 8.75 -5.49 7.31
CA LEU A 167 9.88 -5.26 8.23
C LEU A 167 9.69 -6.07 9.51
N GLN A 168 8.46 -6.15 10.02
CA GLN A 168 8.14 -7.03 11.15
C GLN A 168 8.42 -8.49 10.81
N ASN A 169 8.03 -8.97 9.62
CA ASN A 169 8.30 -10.33 9.18
C ASN A 169 9.80 -10.59 9.02
N ILE A 170 10.59 -9.62 8.52
CA ILE A 170 12.06 -9.70 8.51
C ILE A 170 12.61 -9.83 9.94
N ASN A 171 12.14 -9.01 10.88
CA ASN A 171 12.56 -9.10 12.28
C ASN A 171 12.26 -10.48 12.87
N LEU A 172 11.09 -11.05 12.57
CA LEU A 172 10.71 -12.41 13.01
C LEU A 172 11.62 -13.48 12.40
N THR A 173 11.93 -13.39 11.10
CA THR A 173 12.90 -14.27 10.44
C THR A 173 14.25 -14.22 11.15
N LEU A 174 14.76 -13.02 11.41
CA LEU A 174 16.05 -12.84 12.09
C LEU A 174 16.03 -13.39 13.52
N ILE A 175 14.98 -13.14 14.31
CA ILE A 175 14.81 -13.69 15.66
C ILE A 175 14.78 -15.22 15.62
N SER A 176 14.08 -15.81 14.65
CA SER A 176 13.98 -17.27 14.55
C SER A 176 15.31 -17.95 14.16
N SER A 177 16.25 -17.20 13.56
CA SER A 177 17.53 -17.70 13.07
C SER A 177 18.62 -17.81 14.14
N THR A 178 18.41 -17.26 15.33
CA THR A 178 19.44 -17.17 16.38
C THR A 178 18.85 -17.23 17.78
N ALA A 179 19.64 -17.68 18.75
CA ALA A 179 19.29 -17.60 20.17
C ALA A 179 19.74 -16.28 20.85
N ALA A 180 20.43 -15.41 20.12
CA ALA A 180 20.92 -14.14 20.64
C ALA A 180 19.81 -13.08 20.71
N THR A 181 19.86 -12.20 21.72
CA THR A 181 18.97 -11.03 21.82
C THR A 181 19.54 -9.80 21.13
N THR A 182 20.84 -9.75 20.87
CA THR A 182 21.48 -8.75 20.01
C THR A 182 21.67 -9.33 18.62
N ILE A 183 21.00 -8.78 17.63
CA ILE A 183 20.85 -9.39 16.30
C ILE A 183 21.33 -8.40 15.21
N PRO A 184 22.29 -8.78 14.36
CA PRO A 184 22.67 -7.97 13.21
C PRO A 184 21.52 -7.82 12.21
N HIS A 185 21.27 -6.60 11.73
CA HIS A 185 20.15 -6.29 10.84
C HIS A 185 20.62 -5.59 9.56
N PRO A 186 20.66 -6.29 8.40
CA PRO A 186 21.22 -5.73 7.17
C PRO A 186 20.39 -4.61 6.56
N CYS A 187 19.09 -4.58 6.83
CA CYS A 187 18.21 -3.52 6.32
C CYS A 187 18.26 -2.22 7.13
N PHE A 188 18.99 -2.19 8.25
CA PHE A 188 19.24 -0.98 9.01
C PHE A 188 20.66 -0.49 8.74
N LEU A 189 20.84 0.84 8.67
CA LEU A 189 22.14 1.45 8.41
C LEU A 189 23.16 1.10 9.49
N ASN A 190 24.43 1.04 9.10
CA ASN A 190 25.52 0.76 10.02
C ASN A 190 25.54 1.79 11.17
N GLY A 191 25.48 1.30 12.41
CA GLY A 191 25.49 2.14 13.62
C GLY A 191 24.11 2.55 14.13
N PHE A 192 23.03 2.26 13.39
CA PHE A 192 21.67 2.37 13.91
C PHE A 192 21.39 1.21 14.87
N ASN A 193 20.72 1.48 15.99
CA ASN A 193 20.28 0.46 16.94
C ASN A 193 18.80 0.66 17.23
N SER A 194 18.04 -0.43 17.29
CA SER A 194 16.63 -0.39 17.63
C SER A 194 16.25 -1.58 18.51
N THR A 195 15.47 -1.31 19.55
CA THR A 195 14.93 -2.34 20.44
C THR A 195 13.51 -2.67 20.01
N TRP A 196 13.24 -3.95 19.77
CA TRP A 196 11.90 -4.45 19.47
C TRP A 196 11.45 -5.46 20.52
N SER A 197 10.32 -5.17 21.17
CA SER A 197 9.70 -6.07 22.14
C SER A 197 8.76 -7.04 21.44
N TYR A 198 9.01 -8.34 21.55
CA TYR A 198 8.19 -9.39 20.96
C TYR A 198 8.02 -10.56 21.93
N GLN A 199 6.77 -11.00 22.14
CA GLN A 199 6.41 -12.08 23.07
C GLN A 199 7.03 -11.96 24.48
N GLY A 200 7.12 -10.72 25.00
CA GLY A 200 7.66 -10.44 26.34
C GLY A 200 9.19 -10.46 26.44
N ASN A 201 9.91 -10.53 25.31
CA ASN A 201 11.37 -10.40 25.24
C ASN A 201 11.75 -9.14 24.46
N ASP A 202 12.88 -8.54 24.83
CA ASP A 202 13.45 -7.40 24.12
C ASP A 202 14.61 -7.87 23.23
N TYR A 203 14.53 -7.55 21.93
CA TYR A 203 15.55 -7.83 20.94
C TYR A 203 16.21 -6.53 20.49
N ASN A 204 17.53 -6.45 20.57
CA ASN A 204 18.31 -5.30 20.13
C ASN A 204 18.87 -5.55 18.72
N PHE A 205 18.29 -4.91 17.72
CA PHE A 205 18.77 -4.95 16.35
C PHE A 205 19.91 -3.95 16.16
N VAL A 206 21.02 -4.43 15.58
CA VAL A 206 22.21 -3.63 15.27
C VAL A 206 22.36 -3.55 13.76
N GLY A 207 22.20 -2.35 13.19
CA GLY A 207 22.28 -2.15 11.76
C GLY A 207 23.67 -2.46 11.20
N THR A 208 23.70 -3.19 10.09
CA THR A 208 24.94 -3.54 9.38
C THR A 208 25.05 -2.93 7.98
N GLY A 209 23.96 -2.37 7.44
CA GLY A 209 23.94 -1.62 6.19
C GLY A 209 24.33 -2.45 4.97
N SER A 210 23.40 -3.22 4.41
CA SER A 210 23.63 -3.98 3.18
C SER A 210 22.34 -4.18 2.39
N PHE A 211 22.26 -3.54 1.22
CA PHE A 211 21.14 -3.68 0.30
C PHE A 211 20.94 -5.13 -0.14
N ASP A 212 21.99 -5.80 -0.60
CA ASP A 212 21.87 -7.19 -1.10
C ASP A 212 21.45 -8.18 0.00
N ALA A 213 22.01 -8.05 1.20
CA ALA A 213 21.63 -8.91 2.31
C ALA A 213 20.21 -8.60 2.79
N CYS A 214 19.79 -7.34 2.77
CA CYS A 214 18.41 -6.97 3.05
C CYS A 214 17.44 -7.51 1.98
N LEU A 215 17.79 -7.39 0.70
CA LEU A 215 17.00 -7.89 -0.42
C LEU A 215 16.79 -9.40 -0.34
N ASN A 216 17.75 -10.16 0.18
CA ASN A 216 17.57 -11.60 0.42
C ASN A 216 16.52 -11.88 1.49
N LEU A 217 16.46 -11.11 2.57
CA LEU A 217 15.41 -11.21 3.58
C LEU A 217 14.04 -10.81 3.02
N VAL A 218 13.99 -9.75 2.20
CA VAL A 218 12.78 -9.33 1.48
C VAL A 218 12.27 -10.47 0.59
N LYS A 219 13.14 -11.13 -0.19
CA LYS A 219 12.78 -12.26 -1.04
C LYS A 219 12.23 -13.46 -0.26
N GLU A 220 12.75 -13.71 0.94
CA GLU A 220 12.23 -14.75 1.84
C GLU A 220 10.82 -14.42 2.32
N VAL A 221 10.58 -13.17 2.77
CA VAL A 221 9.25 -12.70 3.19
C VAL A 221 8.26 -12.73 2.02
N MET A 222 8.71 -12.39 0.81
CA MET A 222 7.92 -12.51 -0.43
C MET A 222 7.74 -13.96 -0.90
N LYS A 223 8.46 -14.93 -0.33
CA LYS A 223 8.44 -16.35 -0.72
C LYS A 223 8.59 -16.52 -2.24
N VAL A 224 9.64 -15.92 -2.81
CA VAL A 224 9.87 -15.95 -4.27
C VAL A 224 10.11 -17.36 -4.82
N ASP A 225 10.48 -18.31 -3.96
CA ASP A 225 10.70 -19.72 -4.32
C ASP A 225 9.43 -20.60 -4.14
N ALA A 226 8.29 -20.00 -3.80
CA ALA A 226 7.04 -20.73 -3.64
C ALA A 226 6.64 -21.44 -4.96
N PRO A 227 6.10 -22.68 -4.91
CA PRO A 227 5.64 -23.38 -6.10
C PRO A 227 4.62 -22.56 -6.88
N CYS A 228 4.71 -22.60 -8.22
CA CYS A 228 3.75 -21.93 -9.10
C CYS A 228 2.70 -22.94 -9.60
N PRO A 229 1.53 -23.06 -8.93
CA PRO A 229 0.49 -24.02 -9.30
C PRO A 229 -0.17 -23.66 -10.64
N THR A 230 -0.27 -22.37 -10.95
CA THR A 230 -0.91 -21.86 -12.17
C THR A 230 0.06 -20.88 -12.85
N PRO A 231 0.91 -21.35 -13.78
CA PRO A 231 1.84 -20.47 -14.49
C PRO A 231 1.15 -19.53 -15.49
N PRO A 232 1.73 -18.35 -15.77
CA PRO A 232 2.89 -17.76 -15.07
C PRO A 232 2.53 -17.22 -13.67
N CYS A 233 3.52 -17.19 -12.78
CA CYS A 233 3.39 -16.62 -11.43
C CYS A 233 4.40 -15.50 -11.21
N SER A 234 4.09 -14.60 -10.28
CA SER A 234 5.04 -13.67 -9.68
C SER A 234 5.73 -14.31 -8.48
N PHE A 235 5.27 -14.03 -7.26
CA PHE A 235 5.81 -14.61 -6.02
C PHE A 235 4.68 -15.16 -5.13
N ASP A 236 5.03 -15.84 -4.04
CA ASP A 236 4.10 -16.58 -3.16
C ASP A 236 3.14 -17.55 -3.93
N GLY A 237 3.59 -18.06 -5.08
CA GLY A 237 2.81 -18.94 -5.95
C GLY A 237 1.60 -18.26 -6.61
N ALA A 238 1.51 -16.94 -6.58
CA ALA A 238 0.39 -16.20 -7.14
C ALA A 238 0.48 -16.14 -8.66
N TYR A 239 -0.58 -16.58 -9.36
CA TYR A 239 -0.69 -16.37 -10.81
C TYR A 239 -0.56 -14.87 -11.13
N GLN A 240 0.19 -14.55 -12.18
CA GLN A 240 0.28 -13.21 -12.71
C GLN A 240 0.55 -13.29 -14.22
N PRO A 241 -0.30 -12.68 -15.07
CA PRO A 241 -0.01 -12.62 -16.50
C PRO A 241 1.22 -11.74 -16.78
N PRO A 242 1.85 -11.85 -17.97
CA PRO A 242 2.93 -10.95 -18.36
C PRO A 242 2.52 -9.48 -18.25
N LEU A 243 3.44 -8.64 -17.78
CA LEU A 243 3.21 -7.20 -17.66
C LEU A 243 2.95 -6.58 -19.04
N ARG A 244 2.07 -5.57 -19.09
CA ARG A 244 1.72 -4.85 -20.31
C ARG A 244 1.53 -3.37 -20.05
N GLY A 245 2.03 -2.55 -20.97
CA GLY A 245 1.84 -1.10 -20.94
C GLY A 245 2.72 -0.40 -19.92
N LYS A 246 2.27 0.76 -19.46
CA LYS A 246 2.99 1.58 -18.49
C LYS A 246 2.45 1.33 -17.09
N TYR A 247 3.30 1.48 -16.07
CA TYR A 247 2.89 1.32 -14.69
C TYR A 247 3.12 2.61 -13.91
N ALA A 248 2.19 2.88 -12.99
CA ALA A 248 2.37 3.90 -11.97
C ALA A 248 2.35 3.26 -10.59
N ALA A 249 3.09 3.83 -9.65
CA ALA A 249 3.20 3.37 -8.27
C ALA A 249 2.92 4.52 -7.28
N LEU A 250 2.21 4.23 -6.19
CA LEU A 250 1.84 5.20 -5.16
C LEU A 250 2.25 4.75 -3.75
N SER A 251 1.85 5.54 -2.75
CA SER A 251 2.08 5.26 -1.33
C SER A 251 3.58 5.08 -1.05
N ASN A 252 3.97 4.01 -0.35
CA ASN A 252 5.37 3.83 0.05
C ASN A 252 6.32 3.61 -1.15
N PHE A 253 5.83 3.21 -2.34
CA PHE A 253 6.67 3.23 -3.54
C PHE A 253 7.17 4.64 -3.84
N ARG A 254 6.26 5.63 -3.82
CA ARG A 254 6.61 7.04 -4.05
C ARG A 254 7.35 7.65 -2.87
N ASP A 255 7.03 7.29 -1.63
CA ASP A 255 7.78 7.82 -0.47
C ASP A 255 9.26 7.41 -0.53
N VAL A 256 9.55 6.14 -0.81
CA VAL A 256 10.91 5.62 -0.96
C VAL A 256 11.62 6.25 -2.17
N GLU A 257 10.98 6.28 -3.33
CA GLU A 257 11.62 6.85 -4.52
C GLU A 257 11.89 8.36 -4.37
N GLN A 258 10.96 9.12 -3.76
CA GLN A 258 11.15 10.55 -3.47
C GLN A 258 12.36 10.81 -2.58
N PHE A 259 12.58 9.93 -1.59
CA PHE A 259 13.74 9.97 -0.72
C PHE A 259 15.03 9.71 -1.51
N LEU A 260 15.05 8.65 -2.34
CA LEU A 260 16.23 8.24 -3.12
C LEU A 260 16.65 9.25 -4.19
N GLU A 261 15.70 10.03 -4.71
CA GLU A 261 15.98 11.16 -5.61
C GLU A 261 16.68 12.35 -4.92
N GLY A 262 16.73 12.39 -3.59
CA GLY A 262 17.25 13.54 -2.84
C GLY A 262 16.26 14.71 -2.76
N GLY A 263 14.97 14.46 -2.96
CA GLY A 263 13.89 15.43 -2.76
C GLY A 263 13.62 16.35 -3.96
N ASN A 264 12.48 16.11 -4.63
CA ASN A 264 11.87 16.99 -5.65
C ASN A 264 12.78 17.37 -6.83
N SER A 265 13.36 16.37 -7.52
CA SER A 265 13.91 16.61 -8.86
C SER A 265 12.83 17.07 -9.86
N GLY A 266 11.57 16.73 -9.57
CA GLY A 266 10.42 16.95 -10.43
C GLY A 266 10.26 15.86 -11.50
N ASP A 267 11.23 14.96 -11.62
CA ASP A 267 11.14 13.72 -12.40
C ASP A 267 10.57 12.61 -11.51
N ASN A 268 9.54 11.94 -12.00
CA ASN A 268 8.85 10.88 -11.29
C ASN A 268 8.80 9.59 -12.12
N ASP A 269 9.54 9.52 -13.24
CA ASP A 269 9.60 8.37 -14.13
C ASP A 269 11.01 7.78 -14.10
N HIS A 270 11.20 6.80 -13.22
CA HIS A 270 12.52 6.19 -13.00
C HIS A 270 12.54 4.72 -13.36
N SER A 271 13.72 4.28 -13.81
CA SER A 271 13.96 2.86 -14.07
C SER A 271 14.03 2.05 -12.78
N VAL A 272 13.69 0.76 -12.81
CA VAL A 272 13.85 -0.12 -11.64
C VAL A 272 15.32 -0.19 -11.19
N GLY A 273 16.27 -0.14 -12.12
CA GLY A 273 17.70 -0.06 -11.82
C GLY A 273 18.14 1.24 -11.13
N TYR A 274 17.41 2.34 -11.32
CA TYR A 274 17.64 3.59 -10.59
C TYR A 274 17.43 3.37 -9.08
N LEU A 275 16.31 2.76 -8.69
CA LEU A 275 16.01 2.46 -7.29
C LEU A 275 17.05 1.53 -6.67
N GLN A 276 17.47 0.50 -7.41
CA GLN A 276 18.50 -0.43 -6.93
C GLN A 276 19.80 0.30 -6.60
N LYS A 277 20.28 1.14 -7.53
CA LYS A 277 21.54 1.86 -7.39
C LYS A 277 21.47 2.84 -6.22
N HIS A 278 20.47 3.71 -6.20
CA HIS A 278 20.34 4.74 -5.16
C HIS A 278 20.05 4.13 -3.78
N GLY A 279 19.25 3.06 -3.74
CA GLY A 279 19.01 2.27 -2.53
C GLY A 279 20.28 1.62 -2.00
N SER A 280 21.09 1.04 -2.88
CA SER A 280 22.40 0.49 -2.51
C SER A 280 23.34 1.56 -1.95
N ASP A 281 23.43 2.71 -2.62
CA ASP A 281 24.26 3.83 -2.14
C ASP A 281 23.82 4.27 -0.73
N PHE A 282 22.52 4.47 -0.50
CA PHE A 282 21.99 4.83 0.82
C PHE A 282 22.28 3.76 1.88
N CYS A 283 22.05 2.48 1.58
CA CYS A 283 22.29 1.38 2.52
C CYS A 283 23.75 1.24 2.98
N THR A 284 24.71 1.80 2.24
CA THR A 284 26.14 1.79 2.63
C THR A 284 26.55 2.93 3.54
N MET A 285 25.68 3.93 3.74
CA MET A 285 25.95 5.04 4.65
C MET A 285 26.00 4.58 6.10
N SER A 286 26.79 5.28 6.91
CA SER A 286 26.65 5.19 8.37
C SER A 286 25.40 5.92 8.83
N TRP A 287 24.81 5.48 9.94
CA TRP A 287 23.67 6.17 10.55
C TRP A 287 23.99 7.64 10.87
N SER A 288 25.21 7.93 11.33
CA SER A 288 25.66 9.30 11.58
C SER A 288 25.70 10.16 10.33
N ASP A 289 26.14 9.62 9.20
CA ASP A 289 26.19 10.36 7.93
C ASP A 289 24.78 10.60 7.39
N ALA A 290 23.90 9.59 7.49
CA ALA A 290 22.50 9.71 7.09
C ALA A 290 21.78 10.79 7.91
N LEU A 291 21.97 10.82 9.24
CA LEU A 291 21.43 11.88 10.09
C LEU A 291 21.97 13.27 9.72
N ALA A 292 23.28 13.38 9.47
CA ALA A 292 23.89 14.64 9.10
C ALA A 292 23.34 15.19 7.77
N GLN A 293 23.05 14.29 6.82
CA GLN A 293 22.58 14.64 5.49
C GLN A 293 21.07 14.86 5.41
N TYR A 294 20.27 13.97 6.02
CA TYR A 294 18.81 13.90 5.83
C TYR A 294 17.99 14.19 7.09
N GLY A 295 18.59 14.18 8.28
CA GLY A 295 17.87 14.32 9.56
C GLY A 295 17.21 15.68 9.82
N LYS A 296 17.35 16.64 8.90
CA LYS A 296 16.58 17.90 8.92
C LYS A 296 15.23 17.78 8.23
N ASP A 297 15.13 16.91 7.24
CA ASP A 297 13.96 16.77 6.37
C ASP A 297 13.10 15.55 6.73
N TYR A 298 13.70 14.57 7.41
CA TYR A 298 13.08 13.31 7.79
C TYR A 298 13.27 13.05 9.30
N ASP A 299 12.23 12.51 9.94
CA ASP A 299 12.36 12.02 11.31
C ASP A 299 13.19 10.73 11.37
N GLU A 300 13.75 10.42 12.53
CA GLU A 300 14.67 9.28 12.68
C GLU A 300 13.98 7.93 12.43
N ASP A 301 12.71 7.80 12.81
CA ASP A 301 11.94 6.56 12.65
C ASP A 301 11.70 6.29 11.15
N GLU A 302 11.34 7.32 10.38
CA GLU A 302 11.19 7.27 8.94
C GLU A 302 12.53 7.02 8.25
N LEU A 303 13.57 7.80 8.58
CA LEU A 303 14.89 7.71 7.95
C LEU A 303 15.54 6.33 8.15
N SER A 304 15.37 5.73 9.33
CA SER A 304 15.92 4.40 9.65
C SER A 304 15.38 3.28 8.76
N GLN A 305 14.21 3.48 8.14
CA GLN A 305 13.52 2.48 7.34
C GLN A 305 13.84 2.55 5.84
N TYR A 306 14.46 3.63 5.34
CA TYR A 306 14.62 3.78 3.88
C TYR A 306 15.59 2.78 3.23
N CYS A 307 16.54 2.19 3.97
CA CYS A 307 17.38 1.11 3.42
C CYS A 307 16.57 -0.18 3.20
N TYR A 308 15.75 -0.54 4.19
CA TYR A 308 14.73 -1.58 4.05
C TYR A 308 13.74 -1.25 2.92
N GLY A 309 13.17 -0.04 2.92
CA GLY A 309 12.18 0.40 1.94
C GLY A 309 12.68 0.35 0.50
N SER A 310 13.95 0.72 0.29
CA SER A 310 14.61 0.61 -1.01
C SER A 310 14.73 -0.85 -1.47
N SER A 311 15.12 -1.75 -0.55
CA SER A 311 15.23 -3.18 -0.84
C SER A 311 13.86 -3.82 -1.10
N LEU A 312 12.83 -3.42 -0.35
CA LEU A 312 11.45 -3.88 -0.51
C LEU A 312 10.86 -3.45 -1.86
N THR A 313 10.92 -2.16 -2.18
CA THR A 313 10.33 -1.62 -3.41
C THR A 313 11.00 -2.20 -4.65
N TYR A 314 12.34 -2.32 -4.66
CA TYR A 314 13.06 -3.04 -5.71
C TYR A 314 12.65 -4.53 -5.76
N GLY A 315 12.62 -5.21 -4.61
CA GLY A 315 12.23 -6.62 -4.50
C GLY A 315 10.85 -6.89 -5.08
N LEU A 316 9.84 -6.07 -4.72
CA LEU A 316 8.48 -6.15 -5.24
C LEU A 316 8.44 -5.98 -6.76
N LEU A 317 9.13 -4.96 -7.30
CA LEU A 317 9.18 -4.73 -8.75
C LEU A 317 9.83 -5.91 -9.48
N LYS A 318 10.94 -6.45 -8.97
CA LYS A 318 11.53 -7.68 -9.54
C LYS A 318 10.59 -8.89 -9.42
N GLY A 319 9.90 -9.02 -8.29
CA GLY A 319 8.91 -10.08 -8.05
C GLY A 319 7.72 -10.02 -9.00
N TYR A 320 7.27 -8.81 -9.36
CA TYR A 320 6.25 -8.59 -10.40
C TYR A 320 6.79 -8.81 -11.82
N GLY A 321 8.10 -9.00 -11.99
CA GLY A 321 8.69 -9.31 -13.30
C GLY A 321 9.18 -8.10 -14.08
N PHE A 322 9.39 -6.94 -13.44
CA PHE A 322 10.04 -5.79 -14.09
C PHE A 322 11.55 -6.04 -14.26
N ASP A 323 12.08 -5.65 -15.41
CA ASP A 323 13.52 -5.58 -15.68
C ASP A 323 14.12 -4.26 -15.18
N ASP A 324 15.45 -4.24 -14.99
CA ASP A 324 16.12 -3.05 -14.45
C ASP A 324 16.02 -1.84 -15.40
N SER A 325 15.79 -2.08 -16.69
CA SER A 325 15.55 -1.06 -17.71
C SER A 325 14.09 -0.59 -17.77
N ASP A 326 13.16 -1.30 -17.14
CA ASP A 326 11.76 -0.90 -17.16
C ASP A 326 11.54 0.33 -16.29
N HIS A 327 10.59 1.16 -16.72
CA HIS A 327 10.28 2.44 -16.11
C HIS A 327 8.94 2.39 -15.38
N VAL A 328 8.89 3.01 -14.21
CA VAL A 328 7.69 3.14 -13.37
C VAL A 328 7.49 4.61 -13.01
N ILE A 329 6.24 5.05 -13.07
CA ILE A 329 5.86 6.43 -12.72
C ILE A 329 5.45 6.48 -11.25
N TYR A 330 6.22 7.15 -10.40
CA TYR A 330 5.98 7.24 -8.96
C TYR A 330 5.18 8.50 -8.63
N GLU A 331 3.89 8.37 -8.27
CA GLU A 331 3.02 9.55 -8.17
C GLU A 331 2.07 9.52 -6.97
N LYS A 332 1.97 10.67 -6.28
CA LYS A 332 0.98 10.92 -5.23
C LYS A 332 -0.25 11.65 -5.77
N LYS A 333 -0.09 12.44 -6.84
CA LYS A 333 -1.13 13.25 -7.44
C LYS A 333 -1.06 13.25 -8.96
N VAL A 334 -2.15 12.86 -9.61
CA VAL A 334 -2.29 13.00 -11.06
C VAL A 334 -3.15 14.23 -11.33
N ASN A 335 -2.65 15.16 -12.16
CA ASN A 335 -3.32 16.43 -12.48
C ASN A 335 -3.73 17.24 -11.23
N GLY A 336 -2.90 17.22 -10.19
CA GLY A 336 -3.14 17.94 -8.93
C GLY A 336 -4.16 17.28 -7.98
N ILE A 337 -4.75 16.16 -8.37
CA ILE A 337 -5.70 15.38 -7.57
C ILE A 337 -4.95 14.21 -6.93
N LYS A 338 -5.14 13.99 -5.63
CA LYS A 338 -4.52 12.85 -4.92
C LYS A 338 -5.01 11.55 -5.53
N TRP A 339 -4.06 10.70 -5.93
CA TRP A 339 -4.34 9.32 -6.31
C TRP A 339 -4.44 8.47 -5.04
N SER A 340 -5.58 7.79 -4.86
CA SER A 340 -5.80 6.80 -3.81
C SER A 340 -6.99 5.92 -4.16
N TRP A 341 -7.01 4.70 -3.61
CA TRP A 341 -8.15 3.79 -3.75
C TRP A 341 -9.45 4.39 -3.21
N THR A 342 -9.40 5.28 -2.21
CA THR A 342 -10.60 5.95 -1.68
C THR A 342 -11.30 6.83 -2.73
N LEU A 343 -10.54 7.43 -3.67
CA LEU A 343 -11.12 8.17 -4.78
C LEU A 343 -11.83 7.22 -5.75
N GLY A 344 -11.20 6.09 -6.09
CA GLY A 344 -11.80 5.09 -6.99
C GLY A 344 -13.03 4.42 -6.40
N MET A 345 -13.01 4.12 -5.10
CA MET A 345 -14.20 3.66 -4.37
C MET A 345 -15.32 4.70 -4.47
N SER A 346 -15.01 5.98 -4.26
CA SER A 346 -16.00 7.07 -4.35
C SER A 346 -16.59 7.18 -5.75
N VAL A 347 -15.75 7.14 -6.79
CA VAL A 347 -16.18 7.13 -8.19
C VAL A 347 -17.09 5.93 -8.46
N GLN A 348 -16.67 4.74 -8.07
CA GLN A 348 -17.43 3.51 -8.29
C GLN A 348 -18.79 3.56 -7.59
N LYS A 349 -18.84 3.98 -6.32
CA LYS A 349 -20.09 4.11 -5.55
C LYS A 349 -21.05 5.17 -6.10
N LEU A 350 -20.52 6.25 -6.67
CA LEU A 350 -21.35 7.23 -7.36
C LEU A 350 -21.90 6.68 -8.67
N ARG A 351 -21.10 5.94 -9.43
CA ARG A 351 -21.55 5.29 -10.68
C ARG A 351 -22.63 4.25 -10.41
N GLU A 352 -22.42 3.33 -9.46
CA GLU A 352 -23.43 2.34 -9.03
C GLU A 352 -24.78 2.97 -8.65
N ARG A 353 -24.76 4.21 -8.16
CA ARG A 353 -25.97 4.94 -7.74
C ARG A 353 -26.65 5.71 -8.86
N TYR A 354 -25.89 6.32 -9.77
CA TYR A 354 -26.41 7.30 -10.73
C TYR A 354 -26.30 6.87 -12.20
N GLU A 355 -25.48 5.88 -12.51
CA GLU A 355 -25.36 5.27 -13.83
C GLU A 355 -26.03 3.90 -13.75
N PRO A 356 -27.25 3.71 -14.28
CA PRO A 356 -27.81 2.37 -14.38
C PRO A 356 -26.91 1.51 -15.27
N GLU A 357 -26.60 0.29 -14.79
CA GLU A 357 -26.02 -0.75 -15.64
C GLU A 357 -26.88 -0.91 -16.91
N PRO A 358 -26.27 -1.04 -18.10
CA PRO A 358 -26.98 -1.14 -19.38
C PRO A 358 -28.08 -2.20 -19.45
#